data_AF-A0A661RLR4-F1
#
_entry.id   AF-A0A661RLR4-F1
#
_cell.length_a   1.000
_cell.length_b   1.000
_cell.length_c   1.000
_cell.angle_alpha   90.00
_cell.angle_beta   90.00
_cell.angle_gamma   90.00
#
_symmetry.space_group_name_H-M   'P 1'
#
loop_
_entity.id
_entity.type
_entity.pdbx_description
1 polymer ?
#
loop_
_entity_poly.entity_id
_entity_poly.type
_entity_poly.pdbx_seq_one_letter_code
_entity_poly.pdbx_strand_id
1 'polypeptide(L)' 'MKNKDIAIALNISDALVSRLLSGERKVSWPLAERLSKMFPGRSISEWKRVNPEEIKRVFEHLEIGETV' A
#
# COMPACT_ATOMS: atom_id res chain seq x y z
N MET A 1 5.77 7.15 -9.68
CA MET A 1 6.38 7.30 -8.35
C MET A 1 7.31 6.13 -8.08
N LYS A 2 8.54 6.36 -7.59
CA LYS A 2 9.42 5.26 -7.18
C LYS A 2 8.86 4.71 -5.85
N ASN A 3 9.21 3.46 -5.48
CA ASN A 3 8.85 2.86 -4.17
C ASN A 3 9.02 3.82 -2.97
N LYS A 4 9.94 4.78 -3.11
CA LYS A 4 10.19 5.93 -2.23
C LYS A 4 8.98 6.80 -1.90
N ASP A 5 8.12 7.12 -2.87
CA ASP A 5 6.97 8.01 -2.62
C ASP A 5 5.87 7.28 -1.84
N ILE A 6 5.62 6.01 -2.18
CA ILE A 6 4.73 5.11 -1.44
C ILE A 6 5.26 4.91 0.00
N ALA A 7 6.57 4.72 0.13
CA ALA A 7 7.25 4.62 1.41
C ALA A 7 7.05 5.88 2.28
N ILE A 8 7.13 7.07 1.68
CA ILE A 8 6.87 8.35 2.36
C ILE A 8 5.39 8.45 2.77
N ALA A 9 4.46 8.21 1.84
CA ALA A 9 3.03 8.31 2.09
C ALA A 9 2.58 7.37 3.22
N LEU A 10 3.07 6.13 3.21
CA LEU A 10 2.74 5.13 4.23
C LEU A 10 3.64 5.20 5.46
N ASN A 11 4.65 6.07 5.45
CA ASN A 11 5.69 6.21 6.46
C ASN A 11 6.27 4.84 6.87
N ILE A 12 6.76 4.11 5.85
CA ILE A 12 7.45 2.82 5.93
C ILE A 12 8.74 2.87 5.10
N SER A 13 9.62 1.89 5.25
CA SER A 13 10.86 1.82 4.46
C SER A 13 10.59 1.33 3.03
N ASP A 14 11.38 1.81 2.07
CA ASP A 14 11.36 1.36 0.66
C ASP A 14 11.54 -0.16 0.51
N ALA A 15 12.42 -0.75 1.32
CA ALA A 15 12.59 -2.21 1.39
C ALA A 15 11.29 -2.93 1.80
N LEU A 16 10.48 -2.31 2.66
CA LEU A 16 9.20 -2.88 3.10
C LEU A 16 8.16 -2.78 2.00
N VAL A 17 8.14 -1.68 1.22
CA VAL A 17 7.33 -1.54 0.01
C VAL A 17 7.68 -2.62 -1.01
N SER A 18 8.98 -2.79 -1.30
CA SER A 18 9.46 -3.82 -2.23
C SER A 18 9.01 -5.23 -1.80
N ARG A 19 9.09 -5.54 -0.50
CA ARG A 19 8.63 -6.84 0.03
C ARG A 19 7.12 -7.05 -0.07
N LEU A 20 6.33 -5.98 0.08
CA LEU A 20 4.88 -6.04 -0.09
C LEU A 20 4.50 -6.25 -1.56
N LEU A 21 5.16 -5.52 -2.46
CA LEU A 21 4.94 -5.60 -3.91
C LEU A 21 5.37 -6.96 -4.50
N SER A 22 6.46 -7.53 -4.00
CA SER A 22 6.94 -8.86 -4.39
C SER A 22 6.17 -10.00 -3.72
N GLY A 23 5.25 -9.71 -2.79
CA GLY A 23 4.49 -10.72 -2.05
C GLY A 23 5.31 -11.50 -1.01
N GLU A 24 6.59 -11.18 -0.82
CA GLU A 24 7.45 -11.75 0.23
C GLU A 24 6.86 -11.49 1.62
N ARG A 25 6.18 -10.36 1.79
CA ARG A 25 5.54 -9.99 3.05
C ARG A 25 4.08 -9.61 2.84
N LYS A 26 3.22 -10.05 3.76
CA LYS A 26 1.83 -9.60 3.86
C LYS A 26 1.74 -8.26 4.58
N VAL A 27 0.64 -7.54 4.34
CA VAL A 27 0.31 -6.30 5.04
C VAL A 27 0.09 -6.60 6.54
N SER A 28 0.87 -5.94 7.39
CA SER A 28 0.70 -6.00 8.84
C SER A 28 -0.56 -5.24 9.28
N TRP A 29 -1.15 -5.60 10.42
CA TRP A 29 -2.32 -4.89 10.98
C TRP A 29 -2.16 -3.36 11.09
N PRO A 30 -1.04 -2.80 11.61
CA PRO A 30 -0.85 -1.35 11.66
C PRO A 30 -0.81 -0.71 10.27
N LEU A 31 -0.27 -1.42 9.28
CA LEU A 31 -0.21 -0.94 7.90
C LEU A 31 -1.59 -1.02 7.23
N ALA A 32 -2.35 -2.09 7.49
CA ALA A 32 -3.72 -2.24 7.01
C ALA A 32 -4.63 -1.14 7.56
N GLU A 33 -4.44 -0.73 8.82
CA GLU A 33 -5.18 0.40 9.39
C GLU A 33 -4.87 1.71 8.66
N ARG A 34 -3.59 1.99 8.39
CA ARG A 34 -3.17 3.17 7.62
C ARG A 34 -3.73 3.16 6.20
N LEU A 35 -3.67 2.01 5.53
CA LEU A 35 -4.23 1.85 4.18
C LEU A 35 -5.75 2.03 4.17
N SER A 36 -6.47 1.53 5.17
CA SER A 36 -7.92 1.73 5.29
C SER A 36 -8.31 3.20 5.47
N LYS A 37 -7.45 4.00 6.14
CA LYS A 37 -7.63 5.44 6.28
C LYS A 37 -7.33 6.21 4.98
N MET A 38 -6.30 5.79 4.24
CA MET A 38 -5.87 6.45 3.00
C MET A 38 -6.74 6.09 1.80
N PHE A 39 -7.30 4.88 1.78
CA PHE A 39 -8.17 4.36 0.73
C PHE A 39 -9.53 3.99 1.33
N PRO A 40 -10.40 5.00 1.56
CA PRO A 40 -11.76 4.75 2.03
C PRO A 40 -12.50 3.96 0.95
N GLY A 41 -12.80 2.70 1.24
CA GLY A 41 -13.34 1.74 0.27
C GLY A 41 -12.92 0.30 0.54
N ARG A 42 -11.84 0.10 1.31
CA ARG A 42 -11.45 -1.21 1.86
C ARG A 42 -11.33 -1.19 3.36
N SER A 43 -11.85 -2.24 3.98
CA SER A 43 -11.69 -2.46 5.43
C SER A 43 -10.29 -2.95 5.77
N ILE A 44 -9.86 -2.76 7.02
CA ILE A 44 -8.58 -3.26 7.54
C ILE A 44 -8.40 -4.77 7.27
N SER A 45 -9.47 -5.55 7.46
CA SER A 45 -9.49 -7.00 7.22
C SER A 45 -9.23 -7.36 5.75
N GLU A 46 -9.69 -6.52 4.82
CA GLU A 46 -9.46 -6.71 3.39
C GLU A 46 -8.03 -6.36 3.03
N TRP A 47 -7.50 -5.26 3.56
CA TRP A 47 -6.08 -4.90 3.42
C TRP A 47 -5.13 -5.97 3.98
N LYS A 48 -5.55 -6.73 4.99
CA LYS A 48 -4.76 -7.82 5.54
C LYS A 48 -4.78 -9.08 4.67
N ARG A 49 -5.79 -9.23 3.82
CA ARG A 49 -6.00 -10.38 2.91
C ARG A 49 -5.68 -10.07 1.45
N VAL A 50 -5.40 -8.80 1.15
CA VAL A 50 -5.13 -8.32 -0.20
C VAL A 50 -3.93 -9.06 -0.81
N ASN A 51 -4.05 -9.36 -2.09
CA ASN A 51 -2.96 -9.97 -2.86
C ASN A 51 -1.92 -8.91 -3.25
N PRO A 52 -0.65 -9.28 -3.40
CA PRO A 52 0.41 -8.35 -3.80
C PRO A 52 0.12 -7.65 -5.15
N GLU A 53 -0.53 -8.33 -6.08
CA GLU A 53 -0.97 -7.73 -7.37
C GLU A 53 -2.00 -6.62 -7.17
N GLU A 54 -2.93 -6.80 -6.24
CA GLU A 54 -3.94 -5.80 -5.88
C GLU A 54 -3.31 -4.61 -5.14
N ILE A 55 -2.31 -4.86 -4.29
CA ILE A 55 -1.49 -3.79 -3.67
C ILE A 55 -0.80 -2.99 -4.76
N LYS A 56 -0.19 -3.66 -5.74
CA LYS A 56 0.49 -3.03 -6.86
C LYS A 56 -0.45 -2.14 -7.65
N ARG A 57 -1.65 -2.64 -8.00
CA ARG A 57 -2.69 -1.85 -8.69
C ARG A 57 -3.12 -0.60 -7.93
N VAL A 58 -3.31 -0.71 -6.62
CA VAL A 58 -3.67 0.44 -5.77
C VAL A 58 -2.55 1.48 -5.79
N PHE A 59 -1.30 1.02 -5.67
CA PHE A 59 -0.14 1.91 -5.71
C PHE A 59 0.10 2.52 -7.10
N GLU A 60 -0.19 1.80 -8.18
CA GLU A 60 -0.19 2.34 -9.55
C GLU A 60 -1.30 3.39 -9.74
N HIS A 61 -2.48 3.21 -9.13
CA HIS A 61 -3.53 4.24 -9.14
C HIS A 61 -3.14 5.50 -8.36
N LEU A 62 -2.35 5.34 -7.29
CA LEU A 62 -1.70 6.46 -6.58
C LEU A 62 -0.75 7.25 -7.51
N GLU A 63 -0.20 6.64 -8.56
CA GLU A 63 0.62 7.35 -9.56
C GLU A 63 -0.21 8.21 -10.52
N ILE A 64 -1.50 7.92 -10.67
CA ILE A 64 -2.38 8.48 -11.71
C ILE A 64 -3.36 9.52 -11.12
N GLY A 65 -3.60 9.50 -9.81
CA GLY A 65 -4.56 10.38 -9.12
C GLY A 65 -3.95 11.54 -8.33
N GLU A 66 -3.92 12.70 -8.98
CA GLU A 66 -4.27 14.03 -8.43
C GLU A 66 -3.55 14.53 -7.15
N THR A 67 -2.52 15.35 -7.38
CA THR A 67 -2.49 16.71 -6.82
C THR A 67 -3.73 17.48 -7.29
N VAL A 68 -4.70 17.69 -6.39
CA VAL A 68 -5.62 18.84 -6.42
C VAL A 68 -5.28 19.77 -5.27
#